data_AF-A0A5K1EAI6-F1
#
_entry.id   AF-A0A5K1EAI6-F1
#
_cell.length_a   1.000
_cell.length_b   1.000
_cell.length_c   1.000
_cell.angle_alpha   90.00
_cell.angle_beta   90.00
_cell.angle_gamma   90.00
#
_symmetry.space_group_name_H-M   'P 1'
#
loop_
_entity.id
_entity.type
_entity.pdbx_description
1 polymer ?
#
loop_
_entity_poly.entity_id
_entity_poly.type
_entity_poly.pdbx_seq_one_letter_code
_entity_poly.pdbx_strand_id
1 'polypeptide(L)'
;ELSEMDTEALLNHRMLKFRAIGGFEEATSLDPRKKINMKKKDEPTTGATAELLTGAEIEGEIEKLKEQLLKSKESSDKLPDVAFNEMIDKLRKEVELEYTEAVTAVGLQERLDMLRQEVAKARTSSEQPLDPVLEDKINKVKQEFSQRLAEAPNLAILNSKLQMLKDLTDAKKQSEKNSRLVTLKEEINKGLQGALDQSKLKEELVVLREEISRAGVTNVEDLDEGLKEKIVNVREEIVSNLGEALKSMNLNIEHVVPKEVAHVEDYVEQQRYAALKDQITELNEEISKEIVETINSSDLKGKIENLKLEASMSGKSSNPEVKSKLEELKQEIKQRVEEAMSSSELAEKYEMLMQEMVNIKSQGVSLVDEEENSEGGESKHGFSGMGIINMDADHNRSLI
;
A
#
# COMPACT_ATOMS: atom_id res chain seq x y z
N GLU A 1 25.35 -78.54 -16.97
CA GLU A 1 26.41 -78.40 -15.95
C GLU A 1 25.92 -77.70 -14.68
N LEU A 2 25.64 -76.40 -14.65
CA LEU A 2 25.22 -75.73 -13.38
C LEU A 2 23.82 -76.12 -12.88
N SER A 3 22.93 -76.56 -13.78
CA SER A 3 21.55 -76.97 -13.44
C SER A 3 21.46 -78.36 -12.82
N GLU A 4 22.55 -79.13 -12.81
CA GLU A 4 22.62 -80.50 -12.26
C GLU A 4 23.31 -80.56 -10.90
N MET A 5 23.76 -79.41 -10.36
CA MET A 5 24.43 -79.33 -9.07
C MET A 5 23.43 -79.05 -7.94
N ASP A 6 23.68 -79.61 -6.76
CA ASP A 6 22.95 -79.23 -5.55
C ASP A 6 23.34 -77.82 -5.06
N THR A 7 22.55 -77.28 -4.14
CA THR A 7 22.71 -75.88 -3.68
C THR A 7 24.03 -75.63 -2.97
N GLU A 8 24.60 -76.62 -2.27
CA GLU A 8 25.89 -76.50 -1.59
C GLU A 8 27.06 -76.53 -2.58
N ALA A 9 27.02 -77.42 -3.57
CA ALA A 9 28.01 -77.48 -4.64
C ALA A 9 27.99 -76.20 -5.48
N LEU A 10 26.80 -75.64 -5.75
CA LEU A 10 26.66 -74.38 -6.48
C LEU A 10 27.28 -73.21 -5.70
N LEU A 11 27.09 -73.16 -4.38
CA LEU A 11 27.67 -72.13 -3.51
C LEU A 11 29.20 -72.23 -3.46
N ASN A 12 29.74 -73.44 -3.32
CA ASN A 12 31.19 -73.69 -3.33
C ASN A 12 31.81 -73.35 -4.68
N HIS A 13 31.16 -73.73 -5.78
CA HIS A 13 31.61 -73.39 -7.12
C HIS A 13 31.62 -71.86 -7.34
N ARG A 14 30.60 -71.15 -6.82
CA ARG A 14 30.54 -69.68 -6.85
C ARG A 14 31.67 -69.06 -6.04
N MET A 15 31.92 -69.53 -4.81
CA MET A 15 33.01 -69.06 -3.96
C MET A 15 34.37 -69.21 -4.64
N LEU A 16 34.65 -70.38 -5.23
CA LEU A 16 35.91 -70.65 -5.94
C LEU A 16 36.08 -69.76 -7.18
N LYS A 17 34.99 -69.52 -7.93
CA LYS A 17 34.97 -68.56 -9.05
C LYS A 17 35.30 -67.15 -8.61
N PHE A 18 34.73 -66.66 -7.51
CA PHE A 18 35.03 -65.33 -6.98
C PHE A 18 36.47 -65.21 -6.49
N ARG A 19 37.04 -66.28 -5.93
CA ARG A 19 38.46 -66.34 -5.54
C ARG A 19 39.41 -66.37 -6.74
N ALA A 20 39.00 -66.97 -7.86
CA ALA A 20 39.80 -66.99 -9.09
C ALA A 20 39.73 -65.66 -9.87
N ILE A 21 38.63 -64.90 -9.75
CA ILE A 21 38.42 -63.64 -10.47
C ILE A 21 38.91 -62.43 -9.64
N GLY A 22 38.78 -62.47 -8.32
CA GLY A 22 39.37 -61.49 -7.42
C GLY A 22 40.76 -61.94 -6.99
N GLY A 23 41.82 -61.36 -7.57
CA GLY A 23 43.22 -61.65 -7.26
C GLY A 23 43.65 -61.26 -5.83
N PHE A 24 42.97 -61.79 -4.83
CA PHE A 24 43.31 -61.68 -3.41
C PHE A 24 44.01 -62.95 -2.97
N GLU A 25 45.34 -62.87 -2.82
CA GLU A 25 46.13 -63.85 -2.09
C GLU A 25 46.04 -63.52 -0.59
N GLU A 26 45.28 -64.33 0.16
CA GLU A 26 45.16 -64.23 1.63
C GLU A 26 46.44 -64.69 2.33
N ALA A 27 47.54 -63.95 2.21
CA ALA A 27 48.74 -64.19 3.03
C ALA A 27 49.76 -63.04 3.08
N THR A 28 49.66 -62.00 2.24
CA THR A 28 50.58 -60.86 2.31
C THR A 28 49.81 -59.57 2.59
N SER A 29 50.19 -58.87 3.67
CA SER A 29 49.70 -57.51 3.93
C SER A 29 50.22 -56.59 2.84
N LEU A 30 49.37 -56.31 1.85
CA LEU A 30 49.64 -55.27 0.86
C LEU A 30 49.40 -53.91 1.52
N ASP A 31 50.50 -53.19 1.75
CA ASP A 31 50.49 -51.82 2.23
C ASP A 31 49.70 -50.94 1.22
N PRO A 32 48.70 -50.15 1.64
CA PRO A 32 47.79 -49.49 0.72
C PRO A 32 48.53 -48.51 -0.20
N ARG A 33 48.60 -48.88 -1.48
CA ARG A 33 49.17 -48.01 -2.53
C ARG A 33 48.29 -46.78 -2.74
N LYS A 34 48.87 -45.62 -2.40
CA LYS A 34 48.58 -44.24 -2.80
C LYS A 34 47.12 -43.89 -3.16
N LYS A 35 46.58 -43.00 -2.33
CA LYS A 35 45.37 -42.17 -2.54
C LYS A 35 45.21 -41.76 -4.01
N ILE A 36 44.18 -42.33 -4.64
CA ILE A 36 43.56 -41.79 -5.84
C ILE A 36 42.25 -41.15 -5.36
N ASN A 37 41.95 -39.94 -5.82
CA ASN A 37 40.79 -39.12 -5.46
C ASN A 37 39.51 -39.95 -5.30
N MET A 38 39.16 -40.32 -4.07
CA MET A 38 37.86 -40.93 -3.79
C MET A 38 36.82 -39.82 -3.86
N LYS A 39 35.93 -39.89 -4.85
CA LYS A 39 34.68 -39.12 -4.81
C LYS A 39 33.93 -39.51 -3.53
N LYS A 40 33.34 -38.52 -2.86
CA LYS A 40 32.46 -38.78 -1.72
C LYS A 40 31.30 -39.65 -2.19
N LYS A 41 30.88 -40.55 -1.31
CA LYS A 41 29.82 -41.52 -1.52
C LYS A 41 28.49 -40.77 -1.66
N ASP A 42 27.92 -40.76 -2.86
CA ASP A 42 26.55 -40.31 -3.08
C ASP A 42 25.59 -41.30 -2.41
N GLU A 43 24.70 -40.78 -1.57
CA GLU A 43 23.56 -41.51 -1.03
C GLU A 43 22.58 -41.89 -2.16
N PRO A 44 21.70 -42.91 -1.95
CA PRO A 44 21.04 -43.60 -3.04
C PRO A 44 20.09 -42.66 -3.79
N THR A 45 20.46 -42.39 -5.04
CA THR A 45 19.65 -41.64 -6.01
C THR A 45 18.45 -42.48 -6.42
N THR A 46 17.27 -42.17 -5.88
CA THR A 46 16.00 -42.62 -6.47
C THR A 46 15.62 -41.72 -7.64
N GLY A 47 15.81 -42.24 -8.86
CA GLY A 47 14.85 -42.16 -9.96
C GLY A 47 14.41 -40.78 -10.49
N ALA A 48 15.04 -40.39 -11.62
CA ALA A 48 14.47 -39.74 -12.80
C ALA A 48 13.74 -38.36 -12.68
N THR A 49 14.37 -37.39 -13.35
CA THR A 49 13.76 -36.27 -14.09
C THR A 49 12.97 -35.22 -13.31
N ALA A 50 13.70 -34.49 -12.46
CA ALA A 50 13.74 -33.03 -12.49
C ALA A 50 15.12 -32.69 -11.90
N GLU A 51 15.86 -31.75 -12.49
CA GLU A 51 17.06 -31.21 -11.83
C GLU A 51 16.60 -30.63 -10.47
N LEU A 52 16.76 -31.42 -9.41
CA LEU A 52 16.63 -30.96 -8.03
C LEU A 52 17.84 -30.07 -7.80
N LEU A 53 17.68 -28.81 -8.19
CA LEU A 53 18.54 -27.73 -7.77
C LEU A 53 18.70 -27.82 -6.26
N THR A 54 19.93 -27.69 -5.79
CA THR A 54 20.23 -27.56 -4.36
C THR A 54 19.54 -26.31 -3.80
N GLY A 55 19.22 -26.28 -2.50
CA GLY A 55 18.54 -25.12 -1.91
C GLY A 55 19.24 -23.79 -2.16
N ALA A 56 20.57 -23.78 -2.23
CA ALA A 56 21.35 -22.60 -2.59
C ALA A 56 21.15 -22.14 -4.05
N GLU A 57 20.93 -23.08 -4.97
CA GLU A 57 20.61 -22.76 -6.36
C GLU A 57 19.19 -22.22 -6.47
N ILE A 58 18.22 -22.77 -5.73
CA ILE A 58 16.84 -22.25 -5.69
C ILE A 58 16.79 -20.83 -5.12
N GLU A 59 17.56 -20.54 -4.07
CA GLU A 59 17.70 -19.19 -3.51
C GLU A 59 18.24 -18.20 -4.55
N GLY A 60 19.29 -18.56 -5.30
CA GLY A 60 19.82 -17.73 -6.39
C GLY A 60 18.84 -17.55 -7.55
N GLU A 61 18.11 -18.62 -7.88
CA GLU A 61 16.86 -18.69 -8.64
C GLU A 61 15.92 -17.50 -8.37
N ILE A 62 15.49 -17.45 -7.10
CA ILE A 62 14.49 -16.53 -6.58
C ILE A 62 15.00 -15.10 -6.60
N GLU A 63 16.26 -14.87 -6.22
CA GLU A 63 16.83 -13.52 -6.20
C GLU A 63 16.92 -12.92 -7.61
N LYS A 64 17.26 -13.74 -8.61
CA LYS A 64 17.22 -13.31 -10.02
C LYS A 64 15.82 -12.95 -10.47
N LEU A 65 14.80 -13.72 -10.10
CA LEU A 65 13.41 -13.41 -10.43
C LEU A 65 12.93 -12.13 -9.74
N LYS A 66 13.33 -11.92 -8.48
CA LYS A 66 13.07 -10.66 -7.76
C LYS A 66 13.72 -9.47 -8.46
N GLU A 67 14.98 -9.59 -8.86
CA GLU A 67 15.66 -8.54 -9.64
C GLU A 67 14.98 -8.26 -10.97
N GLN A 68 14.59 -9.31 -11.71
CA GLN A 68 13.87 -9.15 -12.97
C GLN A 68 12.54 -8.44 -12.77
N LEU A 69 11.85 -8.69 -11.66
CA LEU A 69 10.62 -8.00 -11.31
C LEU A 69 10.84 -6.53 -10.95
N LEU A 70 11.94 -6.20 -10.27
CA LEU A 70 12.31 -4.81 -10.03
C LEU A 70 12.61 -4.08 -11.35
N LYS A 71 13.33 -4.74 -12.27
CA LYS A 71 13.65 -4.20 -13.59
C LYS A 71 12.41 -4.06 -14.49
N SER A 72 11.48 -5.02 -14.46
CA SER A 72 10.23 -4.96 -15.25
C SER A 72 9.16 -4.05 -14.62
N LYS A 73 9.36 -3.55 -13.41
CA LYS A 73 8.59 -2.40 -12.92
C LYS A 73 8.89 -1.14 -13.74
N GLU A 74 10.09 -1.06 -14.34
CA GLU A 74 10.55 0.04 -15.18
C GLU A 74 10.37 -0.25 -16.69
N SER A 75 10.43 -1.51 -17.12
CA SER A 75 10.16 -1.92 -18.50
C SER A 75 8.88 -2.76 -18.62
N SER A 76 8.04 -2.46 -19.61
CA SER A 76 6.77 -3.17 -19.90
C SER A 76 6.96 -4.60 -20.44
N ASP A 77 8.06 -5.27 -20.12
CA ASP A 77 8.36 -6.60 -20.62
C ASP A 77 7.64 -7.67 -19.79
N LYS A 78 6.97 -8.58 -20.50
CA LYS A 78 6.19 -9.66 -19.92
C LYS A 78 7.11 -10.67 -19.23
N LEU A 79 7.06 -10.73 -17.90
CA LEU A 79 7.75 -11.75 -17.11
C LEU A 79 7.18 -13.15 -17.42
N PRO A 80 8.02 -14.21 -17.44
CA PRO A 80 7.53 -15.57 -17.63
C PRO A 80 6.78 -16.05 -16.39
N ASP A 81 5.45 -15.98 -16.42
CA ASP A 81 4.55 -16.52 -15.38
C ASP A 81 4.84 -18.01 -15.06
N VAL A 82 5.27 -18.76 -16.08
CA VAL A 82 5.71 -20.16 -15.96
C VAL A 82 6.89 -20.30 -14.98
N ALA A 83 7.88 -19.39 -15.03
CA ALA A 83 9.05 -19.45 -14.17
C ALA A 83 8.70 -19.18 -12.68
N PHE A 84 7.77 -18.26 -12.41
CA PHE A 84 7.30 -18.03 -11.04
C PHE A 84 6.58 -19.26 -10.46
N ASN A 85 5.70 -19.90 -11.22
CA ASN A 85 4.97 -21.07 -10.74
C ASN A 85 5.91 -22.25 -10.46
N GLU A 86 6.85 -22.52 -11.38
CA GLU A 86 7.84 -23.59 -11.20
C GLU A 86 8.69 -23.37 -9.95
N MET A 87 9.13 -22.13 -9.69
CA MET A 87 9.94 -21.81 -8.50
C MET A 87 9.15 -21.85 -7.20
N ILE A 88 7.88 -21.41 -7.22
CA ILE A 88 6.97 -21.55 -6.08
C ILE A 88 6.79 -23.03 -5.74
N ASP A 89 6.59 -23.89 -6.73
CA ASP A 89 6.41 -25.33 -6.52
C ASP A 89 7.69 -26.00 -6.00
N LYS A 90 8.86 -25.62 -6.52
CA LYS A 90 10.16 -26.09 -5.99
C LYS A 90 10.33 -25.68 -4.53
N LEU A 91 10.11 -24.41 -4.21
CA LEU A 91 10.27 -23.90 -2.84
C LEU A 91 9.25 -24.51 -1.87
N ARG A 92 8.02 -24.80 -2.31
CA ARG A 92 7.04 -25.55 -1.51
C ARG A 92 7.55 -26.94 -1.12
N LYS A 93 8.13 -27.67 -2.07
CA LYS A 93 8.73 -28.99 -1.79
C LYS A 93 9.87 -28.89 -0.77
N GLU A 94 10.69 -27.85 -0.86
CA GLU A 94 11.74 -27.63 0.14
C GLU A 94 11.19 -27.27 1.52
N VAL A 95 10.16 -26.43 1.60
CA VAL A 95 9.48 -26.12 2.86
C VAL A 95 8.87 -27.38 3.47
N GLU A 96 8.28 -28.26 2.67
CA GLU A 96 7.74 -29.55 3.13
C GLU A 96 8.85 -30.48 3.66
N LEU A 97 10.02 -30.49 3.00
CA LEU A 97 11.19 -31.25 3.46
C LEU A 97 11.67 -30.72 4.82
N GLU A 98 11.92 -29.42 4.94
CA GLU A 98 12.33 -28.79 6.20
C GLU A 98 11.30 -29.00 7.31
N TYR A 99 10.00 -28.94 6.97
CA TYR A 99 8.95 -29.20 7.94
C TYR A 99 9.00 -30.64 8.45
N THR A 100 9.24 -31.60 7.56
CA THR A 100 9.38 -33.03 7.91
C THR A 100 10.62 -33.26 8.78
N GLU A 101 11.74 -32.62 8.46
CA GLU A 101 12.95 -32.63 9.29
C GLU A 101 12.69 -32.03 10.68
N ALA A 102 11.97 -30.91 10.76
CA ALA A 102 11.61 -30.27 12.02
C ALA A 102 10.72 -31.19 12.88
N VAL A 103 9.68 -31.80 12.29
CA VAL A 103 8.80 -32.76 12.96
C VAL A 103 9.57 -33.98 13.48
N THR A 104 10.55 -34.46 12.71
CA THR A 104 11.40 -35.57 13.09
C THR A 104 12.34 -35.19 14.23
N ALA A 105 12.97 -34.02 14.15
CA ALA A 105 13.90 -33.51 15.16
C ALA A 105 13.24 -33.30 16.53
N VAL A 106 12.00 -32.84 16.56
CA VAL A 106 11.23 -32.69 17.81
C VAL A 106 10.61 -34.01 18.31
N GLY A 107 10.77 -35.11 17.56
CA GLY A 107 10.30 -36.44 17.92
C GLY A 107 8.78 -36.63 17.82
N LEU A 108 8.10 -35.87 16.96
CA LEU A 108 6.64 -35.94 16.79
C LEU A 108 6.17 -36.75 15.58
N GLN A 109 7.11 -37.25 14.75
CA GLN A 109 6.81 -37.98 13.52
C GLN A 109 5.84 -39.16 13.73
N GLU A 110 6.14 -40.06 14.67
CA GLU A 110 5.29 -41.24 14.94
C GLU A 110 3.88 -40.87 15.40
N ARG A 111 3.76 -39.84 16.27
CA ARG A 111 2.46 -39.34 16.73
C ARG A 111 1.65 -38.74 15.58
N LEU A 112 2.32 -38.00 14.71
CA LEU A 112 1.69 -37.35 13.57
C LEU A 112 1.22 -38.39 12.53
N ASP A 113 1.99 -39.45 12.31
CA ASP A 113 1.62 -40.55 11.42
C ASP A 113 0.47 -41.39 11.99
N MET A 114 0.47 -41.69 13.29
CA MET A 114 -0.68 -42.33 13.95
C MET A 114 -1.95 -41.49 13.82
N LEU A 115 -1.84 -40.17 14.06
CA LEU A 115 -2.98 -39.25 13.95
C LEU A 115 -3.52 -39.18 12.50
N ARG A 116 -2.64 -39.13 11.49
CA ARG A 116 -3.04 -39.19 10.08
C ARG A 116 -3.83 -40.45 9.76
N GLN A 117 -3.42 -41.61 10.30
CA GLN A 117 -4.15 -42.87 10.13
C GLN A 117 -5.51 -42.86 10.84
N GLU A 118 -5.59 -42.32 12.06
CA GLU A 118 -6.87 -42.18 12.78
C GLU A 118 -7.84 -41.27 12.02
N VAL A 119 -7.36 -40.13 11.50
CA VAL A 119 -8.16 -39.20 10.68
C VAL A 119 -8.62 -39.84 9.38
N ALA A 120 -7.75 -40.58 8.69
CA ALA A 120 -8.12 -41.29 7.47
C ALA A 120 -9.22 -42.33 7.74
N LYS A 121 -9.10 -43.11 8.82
CA LYS A 121 -10.12 -44.10 9.23
C LYS A 121 -11.45 -43.44 9.59
N ALA A 122 -11.41 -42.34 10.33
CA ALA A 122 -12.62 -41.58 10.70
C ALA A 122 -13.35 -41.04 9.46
N ARG A 123 -12.62 -40.46 8.50
CA ARG A 123 -13.19 -39.92 7.26
C ARG A 123 -13.65 -40.95 6.23
N THR A 124 -13.15 -42.18 6.32
CA THR A 124 -13.62 -43.29 5.46
C THR A 124 -15.07 -43.69 5.81
N SER A 125 -15.56 -43.31 6.99
CA SER A 125 -16.81 -43.80 7.57
C SER A 125 -18.00 -42.84 7.40
N SER A 126 -17.79 -41.55 7.08
CA SER A 126 -18.84 -40.53 6.92
C SER A 126 -18.22 -39.15 6.57
N GLU A 127 -18.94 -38.29 5.85
CA GLU A 127 -18.62 -36.84 5.70
C GLU A 127 -18.93 -36.02 6.97
N GLN A 128 -19.35 -36.68 8.05
CA GLN A 128 -19.66 -36.02 9.32
C GLN A 128 -18.45 -35.30 9.93
N PRO A 129 -18.71 -34.24 10.71
CA PRO A 129 -17.68 -33.53 11.46
C PRO A 129 -16.85 -34.52 12.31
N LEU A 130 -15.56 -34.22 12.44
CA LEU A 130 -14.63 -35.04 13.22
C LEU A 130 -15.16 -35.23 14.64
N ASP A 131 -14.97 -36.43 15.17
CA ASP A 131 -15.24 -36.72 16.58
C ASP A 131 -14.48 -35.70 17.47
N PRO A 132 -15.14 -35.01 18.42
CA PRO A 132 -14.49 -34.07 19.33
C PRO A 132 -13.23 -34.64 19.99
N VAL A 133 -13.19 -35.94 20.28
CA VAL A 133 -12.01 -36.60 20.87
C VAL A 133 -10.82 -36.59 19.91
N LEU A 134 -11.06 -36.79 18.61
CA LEU A 134 -10.03 -36.75 17.58
C LEU A 134 -9.58 -35.31 17.31
N GLU A 135 -10.50 -34.35 17.36
CA GLU A 135 -10.20 -32.92 17.26
C GLU A 135 -9.30 -32.44 18.41
N ASP A 136 -9.58 -32.88 19.64
CA ASP A 136 -8.72 -32.61 20.80
C ASP A 136 -7.31 -33.19 20.62
N LYS A 137 -7.17 -34.41 20.07
CA LYS A 137 -5.86 -34.99 19.75
C LYS A 137 -5.11 -34.17 18.69
N ILE A 138 -5.79 -33.70 17.65
CA ILE A 138 -5.21 -32.83 16.61
C ILE A 138 -4.70 -31.54 17.25
N ASN A 139 -5.53 -30.89 18.05
CA ASN A 139 -5.18 -29.65 18.73
C ASN A 139 -4.01 -29.84 19.70
N LYS A 140 -3.95 -30.97 20.41
CA LYS A 140 -2.84 -31.30 21.30
C LYS A 140 -1.53 -31.49 20.55
N VAL A 141 -1.51 -32.25 19.46
CA VAL A 141 -0.29 -32.43 18.63
C VAL A 141 0.13 -31.12 17.99
N LYS A 142 -0.82 -30.29 17.54
CA LYS A 142 -0.55 -28.95 17.01
C LYS A 142 0.11 -28.05 18.05
N GLN A 143 -0.43 -27.98 19.26
CA GLN A 143 0.14 -27.18 20.35
C GLN A 143 1.54 -27.68 20.75
N GLU A 144 1.72 -29.00 20.88
CA GLU A 144 3.01 -29.62 21.20
C GLU A 144 4.04 -29.33 20.10
N PHE A 145 3.65 -29.43 18.83
CA PHE A 145 4.52 -29.07 17.71
C PHE A 145 4.88 -27.59 17.75
N SER A 146 3.92 -26.68 17.91
CA SER A 146 4.21 -25.24 17.99
C SER A 146 5.13 -24.88 19.15
N GLN A 147 4.98 -25.52 20.31
CA GLN A 147 5.84 -25.29 21.47
C GLN A 147 7.26 -25.80 21.23
N ARG A 148 7.41 -26.98 20.62
CA ARG A 148 8.71 -27.63 20.42
C ARG A 148 9.39 -27.26 19.11
N LEU A 149 8.71 -26.57 18.20
CA LEU A 149 9.27 -26.12 16.93
C LEU A 149 10.53 -25.25 17.15
N ALA A 150 10.58 -24.48 18.25
CA ALA A 150 11.77 -23.72 18.66
C ALA A 150 12.99 -24.58 19.01
N GLU A 151 12.80 -25.86 19.35
CA GLU A 151 13.86 -26.83 19.63
C GLU A 151 14.42 -27.45 18.33
N ALA A 152 13.74 -27.27 17.19
CA ALA A 152 14.17 -27.83 15.92
C ALA A 152 15.43 -27.11 15.40
N PRO A 153 16.52 -27.83 15.07
CA PRO A 153 17.77 -27.22 14.65
C PRO A 153 17.66 -26.49 13.30
N ASN A 154 16.68 -26.85 12.47
CA ASN A 154 16.45 -26.27 11.15
C ASN A 154 15.36 -25.17 11.14
N LEU A 155 14.85 -24.72 12.30
CA LEU A 155 13.82 -23.68 12.37
C LEU A 155 14.19 -22.40 11.62
N ALA A 156 15.45 -21.97 11.73
CA ALA A 156 15.92 -20.77 11.03
C ALA A 156 15.82 -20.92 9.51
N ILE A 157 16.18 -22.09 8.98
CA ILE A 157 16.12 -22.42 7.55
C ILE A 157 14.66 -22.50 7.10
N LEU A 158 13.81 -23.21 7.85
CA LEU A 158 12.38 -23.30 7.58
C LEU A 158 11.71 -21.92 7.52
N ASN A 159 12.00 -21.05 8.50
CA ASN A 159 11.47 -19.69 8.53
C ASN A 159 11.97 -18.85 7.34
N SER A 160 13.25 -18.98 6.97
CA SER A 160 13.81 -18.32 5.78
C SER A 160 13.07 -18.74 4.51
N LYS A 161 12.88 -20.05 4.29
CA LYS A 161 12.18 -20.58 3.12
C LYS A 161 10.69 -20.20 3.08
N LEU A 162 10.02 -20.19 4.24
CA LEU A 162 8.64 -19.69 4.36
C LEU A 162 8.53 -18.21 3.99
N GLN A 163 9.47 -17.40 4.44
CA GLN A 163 9.51 -15.98 4.10
C GLN A 163 9.77 -15.79 2.59
N MET A 164 10.71 -16.52 2.01
CA MET A 164 10.95 -16.49 0.56
C MET A 164 9.72 -16.92 -0.25
N LEU A 165 8.96 -17.92 0.23
CA LEU A 165 7.76 -18.38 -0.44
C LEU A 165 6.65 -17.33 -0.42
N LYS A 166 6.52 -16.64 0.71
CA LYS A 166 5.61 -15.49 0.84
C LYS A 166 6.01 -14.37 -0.13
N ASP A 167 7.27 -13.93 -0.09
CA ASP A 167 7.79 -12.87 -0.95
C ASP A 167 7.57 -13.19 -2.44
N LEU A 168 7.87 -14.42 -2.85
CA LEU A 168 7.76 -14.85 -4.24
C LEU A 168 6.29 -14.89 -4.70
N THR A 169 5.39 -15.33 -3.82
CA THR A 169 3.94 -15.35 -4.09
C THR A 169 3.38 -13.92 -4.21
N ASP A 170 3.79 -13.02 -3.32
CA ASP A 170 3.40 -11.61 -3.37
C ASP A 170 3.95 -10.92 -4.61
N ALA A 171 5.21 -11.18 -4.97
CA ALA A 171 5.83 -10.68 -6.19
C ALA A 171 5.07 -11.13 -7.45
N LYS A 172 4.69 -12.42 -7.52
CA LYS A 172 3.86 -12.94 -8.62
C LYS A 172 2.53 -12.18 -8.73
N LYS A 173 1.82 -12.01 -7.61
CA LYS A 173 0.53 -11.28 -7.58
C LYS A 173 0.68 -9.83 -8.08
N GLN A 174 1.79 -9.16 -7.74
CA GLN A 174 2.06 -7.82 -8.23
C GLN A 174 2.37 -7.79 -9.74
N SER A 175 3.14 -8.78 -10.23
CA SER A 175 3.39 -8.93 -11.67
C SER A 175 2.09 -9.12 -12.48
N GLU A 176 1.19 -9.98 -12.00
CA GLU A 176 -0.13 -10.19 -12.60
C GLU A 176 -0.98 -8.90 -12.60
N LYS A 177 -0.96 -8.12 -11.53
CA LYS A 177 -1.63 -6.81 -11.48
C LYS A 177 -1.03 -5.81 -12.46
N ASN A 178 0.30 -5.69 -12.51
CA ASN A 178 0.99 -4.76 -13.40
C ASN A 178 0.73 -5.10 -14.87
N SER A 179 0.79 -6.39 -15.23
CA SER A 179 0.48 -6.82 -16.61
C SER A 179 -0.97 -6.49 -17.00
N ARG A 180 -1.95 -6.69 -16.09
CA ARG A 180 -3.34 -6.28 -16.31
C ARG A 180 -3.48 -4.77 -16.49
N LEU A 181 -2.75 -3.98 -15.72
CA LEU A 181 -2.76 -2.52 -15.83
C LEU A 181 -2.24 -2.07 -17.19
N VAL A 182 -1.13 -2.65 -17.66
CA VAL A 182 -0.58 -2.36 -19.01
C VAL A 182 -1.61 -2.70 -20.08
N THR A 183 -2.22 -3.89 -20.04
CA THR A 183 -3.24 -4.27 -21.03
C THR A 183 -4.47 -3.38 -20.98
N LEU A 184 -4.91 -2.99 -19.78
CA LEU A 184 -6.07 -2.11 -19.61
C LEU A 184 -5.78 -0.71 -20.16
N LYS A 185 -4.57 -0.17 -19.92
CA LYS A 185 -4.13 1.11 -20.48
C LYS A 185 -4.11 1.08 -22.01
N GLU A 186 -3.61 0.00 -22.60
CA GLU A 186 -3.61 -0.19 -24.06
C GLU A 186 -5.04 -0.30 -24.62
N GLU A 187 -5.92 -1.05 -23.95
CA GLU A 187 -7.32 -1.22 -24.35
C GLU A 187 -8.10 0.10 -24.29
N ILE A 188 -7.94 0.88 -23.21
CA ILE A 188 -8.51 2.22 -23.07
C ILE A 188 -8.02 3.14 -24.18
N ASN A 189 -6.70 3.23 -24.39
CA ASN A 189 -6.13 4.07 -25.44
C ASN A 189 -6.66 3.68 -26.82
N LYS A 190 -6.77 2.38 -27.10
CA LYS A 190 -7.27 1.87 -28.38
C LYS A 190 -8.75 2.22 -28.59
N GLY A 191 -9.61 2.07 -27.58
CA GLY A 191 -11.02 2.39 -27.75
C GLY A 191 -11.31 3.89 -27.77
N LEU A 192 -10.56 4.70 -27.02
CA LEU A 192 -10.62 6.16 -27.14
C LEU A 192 -10.18 6.62 -28.54
N GLN A 193 -9.08 6.07 -29.05
CA GLN A 193 -8.61 6.34 -30.42
C GLN A 193 -9.65 5.89 -31.45
N GLY A 194 -10.24 4.71 -31.27
CA GLY A 194 -11.30 4.20 -32.15
C GLY A 194 -12.56 5.07 -32.18
N ALA A 195 -12.91 5.68 -31.04
CA ALA A 195 -14.03 6.62 -30.95
C ALA A 195 -13.76 7.94 -31.68
N LEU A 196 -12.52 8.43 -31.66
CA LEU A 196 -12.10 9.62 -32.41
C LEU A 196 -11.89 9.33 -33.90
N ASP A 197 -11.54 8.09 -34.25
CA ASP A 197 -11.23 7.69 -35.62
C ASP A 197 -12.47 7.36 -36.47
N GLN A 198 -13.68 7.60 -35.97
CA GLN A 198 -14.91 7.47 -36.73
C GLN A 198 -14.89 8.39 -37.97
N SER A 199 -15.15 7.80 -39.14
CA SER A 199 -15.05 8.50 -40.44
C SER A 199 -15.92 9.75 -40.50
N LYS A 200 -17.13 9.71 -39.90
CA LYS A 200 -18.07 10.84 -39.86
C LYS A 200 -17.52 12.02 -39.06
N LEU A 201 -17.05 11.76 -37.83
CA LEU A 201 -16.48 12.80 -36.95
C LEU A 201 -15.23 13.44 -37.57
N LYS A 202 -14.36 12.63 -38.19
CA LYS A 202 -13.18 13.14 -38.92
C LYS A 202 -13.55 14.07 -40.07
N GLU A 203 -14.56 13.70 -40.85
CA GLU A 203 -15.04 14.50 -41.97
C GLU A 203 -15.63 15.83 -41.47
N GLU A 204 -16.46 15.79 -40.42
CA GLU A 204 -17.04 16.99 -39.80
C GLU A 204 -15.98 17.93 -39.22
N LEU A 205 -14.92 17.40 -38.60
CA LEU A 205 -13.79 18.21 -38.11
C LEU A 205 -12.99 18.87 -39.23
N VAL A 206 -12.83 18.20 -40.37
CA VAL A 206 -12.15 18.77 -41.56
C VAL A 206 -12.99 19.90 -42.14
N VAL A 207 -14.29 19.67 -42.34
CA VAL A 207 -15.22 20.70 -42.85
C VAL A 207 -15.28 21.90 -41.91
N LEU A 208 -15.38 21.68 -40.60
CA LEU A 208 -15.41 22.74 -39.59
C LEU A 208 -14.11 23.57 -39.60
N ARG A 209 -12.95 22.91 -39.72
CA ARG A 209 -11.64 23.58 -39.84
C ARG A 209 -11.58 24.47 -41.08
N GLU A 210 -12.08 24.00 -42.21
CA GLU A 210 -12.14 24.78 -43.46
C GLU A 210 -13.10 25.96 -43.37
N GLU A 211 -14.24 25.80 -42.70
CA GLU A 211 -15.20 26.88 -42.45
C GLU A 211 -14.61 27.97 -41.54
N ILE A 212 -13.96 27.60 -40.43
CA ILE A 212 -13.26 28.55 -39.54
C ILE A 212 -12.14 29.28 -40.29
N SER A 213 -11.38 28.56 -41.12
CA SER A 213 -10.30 29.16 -41.93
C SER A 213 -10.84 30.17 -42.95
N ARG A 214 -11.99 29.89 -43.56
CA ARG A 214 -12.66 30.80 -44.50
C ARG A 214 -13.23 32.04 -43.81
N ALA A 215 -13.61 31.94 -42.53
CA ALA A 215 -14.10 33.07 -41.76
C ALA A 215 -13.01 34.11 -41.48
N GLY A 216 -11.72 33.73 -41.53
CA GLY A 216 -10.58 34.65 -41.46
C GLY A 216 -10.43 35.39 -40.11
N VAL A 217 -11.17 34.98 -39.09
CA VAL A 217 -11.14 35.52 -37.73
C VAL A 217 -10.09 34.80 -36.88
N THR A 218 -9.41 35.57 -36.03
CA THR A 218 -8.34 35.07 -35.16
C THR A 218 -8.83 34.65 -33.79
N ASN A 219 -9.99 35.16 -33.35
CA ASN A 219 -10.57 34.87 -32.04
C ASN A 219 -11.93 34.18 -32.19
N VAL A 220 -12.26 33.32 -31.22
CA VAL A 220 -13.53 32.59 -31.17
C VAL A 220 -14.72 33.53 -30.96
N GLU A 221 -14.52 34.64 -30.25
CA GLU A 221 -15.54 35.67 -29.98
C GLU A 221 -16.05 36.34 -31.26
N ASP A 222 -15.17 36.47 -32.27
CA ASP A 222 -15.44 37.11 -33.54
C ASP A 222 -16.11 36.17 -34.57
N LEU A 223 -16.27 34.88 -34.24
CA LEU A 223 -17.00 33.92 -35.09
C LEU A 223 -18.50 34.25 -35.13
N ASP A 224 -19.12 33.99 -36.28
CA ASP A 224 -20.57 34.07 -36.37
C ASP A 224 -21.25 33.01 -35.50
N GLU A 225 -22.47 33.33 -35.06
CA GLU A 225 -23.22 32.50 -34.13
C GLU A 225 -23.47 31.08 -34.67
N GLY A 226 -23.63 30.93 -35.99
CA GLY A 226 -23.82 29.62 -36.62
C GLY A 226 -22.57 28.75 -36.60
N LEU A 227 -21.37 29.33 -36.76
CA LEU A 227 -20.11 28.60 -36.57
C LEU A 227 -19.86 28.24 -35.11
N LYS A 228 -20.20 29.12 -34.16
CA LYS A 228 -20.12 28.82 -32.72
C LYS A 228 -21.01 27.64 -32.34
N GLU A 229 -22.26 27.63 -32.82
CA GLU A 229 -23.20 26.53 -32.59
C GLU A 229 -22.68 25.20 -33.18
N LYS A 230 -22.12 25.22 -34.39
CA LYS A 230 -21.48 24.02 -34.99
C LYS A 230 -20.30 23.49 -34.19
N ILE A 231 -19.46 24.38 -33.64
CA ILE A 231 -18.32 24.00 -32.79
C ILE A 231 -18.83 23.26 -31.54
N VAL A 232 -19.85 23.80 -30.88
CA VAL A 232 -20.47 23.18 -29.69
C VAL A 232 -21.05 21.81 -30.06
N ASN A 233 -21.81 21.71 -31.15
CA ASN A 233 -22.41 20.45 -31.58
C ASN A 233 -21.37 19.35 -31.86
N VAL A 234 -20.30 19.65 -32.61
CA VAL A 234 -19.22 18.68 -32.89
C VAL A 234 -18.51 18.28 -31.60
N ARG A 235 -18.35 19.20 -30.65
CA ARG A 235 -17.76 18.92 -29.35
C ARG A 235 -18.63 18.01 -28.49
N GLU A 236 -19.93 18.25 -28.45
CA GLU A 236 -20.87 17.36 -27.76
C GLU A 236 -20.86 15.95 -28.37
N GLU A 237 -20.78 15.84 -29.70
CA GLU A 237 -20.63 14.54 -30.39
C GLU A 237 -19.33 13.83 -30.00
N ILE A 238 -18.20 14.55 -29.90
CA ILE A 238 -16.93 13.99 -29.41
C ILE A 238 -17.08 13.47 -27.98
N VAL A 239 -17.65 14.28 -27.08
CA VAL A 239 -17.82 13.91 -25.67
C VAL A 239 -18.74 12.69 -25.54
N SER A 240 -19.84 12.63 -26.29
CA SER A 240 -20.75 11.49 -26.32
C SER A 240 -20.03 10.23 -26.81
N ASN A 241 -19.30 10.31 -27.92
CA ASN A 241 -18.58 9.17 -28.51
C ASN A 241 -17.50 8.62 -27.58
N LEU A 242 -16.72 9.50 -26.93
CA LEU A 242 -15.75 9.10 -25.93
C LEU A 242 -16.43 8.50 -24.69
N GLY A 243 -17.57 9.08 -24.28
CA GLY A 243 -18.38 8.60 -23.16
C GLY A 243 -18.92 7.20 -23.39
N GLU A 244 -19.48 6.94 -24.57
CA GLU A 244 -19.96 5.63 -24.99
C GLU A 244 -18.83 4.61 -25.09
N ALA A 245 -17.67 5.00 -25.61
CA ALA A 245 -16.50 4.13 -25.69
C ALA A 245 -16.04 3.67 -24.30
N LEU A 246 -15.92 4.59 -23.35
CA LEU A 246 -15.57 4.27 -21.96
C LEU A 246 -16.67 3.43 -21.28
N LYS A 247 -17.95 3.75 -21.50
CA LYS A 247 -19.08 2.96 -20.98
C LYS A 247 -19.09 1.54 -21.53
N SER A 248 -18.74 1.36 -22.81
CA SER A 248 -18.62 0.03 -23.44
C SER A 248 -17.52 -0.83 -22.82
N MET A 249 -16.53 -0.20 -22.18
CA MET A 249 -15.47 -0.85 -21.40
C MET A 249 -15.86 -1.08 -19.93
N ASN A 250 -17.11 -0.82 -19.55
CA ASN A 250 -17.59 -0.80 -18.15
C ASN A 250 -16.84 0.20 -17.25
N LEU A 251 -16.27 1.25 -17.84
CA LEU A 251 -15.70 2.36 -17.09
C LEU A 251 -16.82 3.38 -16.86
N ASN A 252 -17.16 3.62 -15.59
CA ASN A 252 -18.19 4.58 -15.24
C ASN A 252 -17.58 5.98 -15.25
N ILE A 253 -18.14 6.88 -16.06
CA ILE A 253 -17.77 8.29 -16.06
C ILE A 253 -18.73 8.98 -15.12
N GLU A 254 -18.24 9.43 -13.97
CA GLU A 254 -19.13 10.00 -12.95
C GLU A 254 -19.71 11.35 -13.37
N HIS A 255 -19.03 12.17 -14.16
CA HIS A 255 -19.61 13.30 -14.93
C HIS A 255 -18.51 13.88 -15.86
N VAL A 256 -18.70 13.87 -17.18
CA VAL A 256 -17.96 14.76 -18.09
C VAL A 256 -18.94 15.85 -18.50
N VAL A 257 -18.94 16.94 -17.74
CA VAL A 257 -19.66 18.15 -18.15
C VAL A 257 -18.84 18.81 -19.26
N PRO A 258 -19.40 19.02 -20.48
CA PRO A 258 -18.72 19.76 -21.53
C PRO A 258 -18.40 21.17 -21.04
N LYS A 259 -17.11 21.49 -21.03
CA LYS A 259 -16.49 22.70 -20.48
C LYS A 259 -16.89 24.00 -21.22
N GLU A 260 -18.04 24.11 -21.88
CA GLU A 260 -18.51 25.36 -22.54
C GLU A 260 -19.91 25.78 -22.11
N VAL A 261 -20.75 24.89 -21.59
CA VAL A 261 -22.00 25.30 -20.92
C VAL A 261 -21.74 25.76 -19.47
N ALA A 262 -20.54 25.50 -18.94
CA ALA A 262 -20.09 25.95 -17.61
C ALA A 262 -19.55 27.40 -17.56
N HIS A 263 -19.58 28.17 -18.66
CA HIS A 263 -18.79 29.41 -18.74
C HIS A 263 -19.48 30.72 -18.33
N VAL A 264 -20.70 30.71 -17.81
CA VAL A 264 -21.31 31.95 -17.28
C VAL A 264 -21.52 31.91 -15.76
N GLU A 265 -21.97 30.80 -15.19
CA GLU A 265 -22.16 30.70 -13.73
C GLU A 265 -20.86 30.35 -12.98
N ASP A 266 -20.02 29.48 -13.53
CA ASP A 266 -18.81 28.97 -12.84
C ASP A 266 -17.66 30.01 -12.80
N TYR A 267 -17.59 30.94 -13.77
CA TYR A 267 -16.62 32.05 -13.74
C TYR A 267 -16.99 33.11 -12.71
N VAL A 268 -18.28 33.41 -12.56
CA VAL A 268 -18.77 34.37 -11.55
C VAL A 268 -18.59 33.79 -10.14
N GLU A 269 -18.81 32.49 -9.96
CA GLU A 269 -18.59 31.82 -8.67
C GLU A 269 -17.10 31.67 -8.32
N GLN A 270 -16.23 31.29 -9.26
CA GLN A 270 -14.78 31.27 -9.02
C GLN A 270 -14.21 32.66 -8.72
N GLN A 271 -14.69 33.69 -9.41
CA GLN A 271 -14.25 35.06 -9.17
C GLN A 271 -14.75 35.60 -7.82
N ARG A 272 -15.98 35.22 -7.41
CA ARG A 272 -16.50 35.50 -6.06
C ARG A 272 -15.73 34.77 -4.97
N TYR A 273 -15.38 33.49 -5.20
CA TYR A 273 -14.57 32.73 -4.26
C TYR A 273 -13.14 33.27 -4.13
N ALA A 274 -12.53 33.68 -5.23
CA ALA A 274 -11.23 34.34 -5.23
C ALA A 274 -11.29 35.69 -4.49
N ALA A 275 -12.31 36.52 -4.76
CA ALA A 275 -12.52 37.78 -4.06
C ALA A 275 -12.75 37.58 -2.56
N LEU A 276 -13.54 36.56 -2.18
CA LEU A 276 -13.78 36.21 -0.78
C LEU A 276 -12.49 35.76 -0.09
N LYS A 277 -11.66 34.97 -0.78
CA LYS A 277 -10.36 34.54 -0.28
C LYS A 277 -9.44 35.74 -0.02
N ASP A 278 -9.42 36.70 -0.94
CA ASP A 278 -8.62 37.93 -0.80
C ASP A 278 -9.13 38.76 0.39
N GLN A 279 -10.44 38.89 0.57
CA GLN A 279 -11.04 39.58 1.72
C GLN A 279 -10.73 38.90 3.07
N ILE A 280 -10.70 37.56 3.12
CA ILE A 280 -10.30 36.81 4.31
C ILE A 280 -8.83 37.05 4.64
N THR A 281 -7.96 37.08 3.62
CA THR A 281 -6.54 37.38 3.84
C THR A 281 -6.35 38.82 4.33
N GLU A 282 -7.06 39.78 3.77
CA GLU A 282 -7.03 41.18 4.20
C GLU A 282 -7.54 41.33 5.64
N LEU A 283 -8.65 40.68 6.01
CA LEU A 283 -9.17 40.70 7.38
C LEU A 283 -8.16 40.10 8.38
N ASN A 284 -7.48 39.02 8.02
CA ASN A 284 -6.45 38.42 8.88
C ASN A 284 -5.24 39.35 9.09
N GLU A 285 -4.85 40.09 8.06
CA GLU A 285 -3.81 41.11 8.15
C GLU A 285 -4.26 42.28 9.04
N GLU A 286 -5.51 42.75 8.88
CA GLU A 286 -6.10 43.79 9.73
C GLU A 286 -6.20 43.36 11.20
N ILE A 287 -6.66 42.13 11.48
CA ILE A 287 -6.69 41.55 12.83
C ILE A 287 -5.30 41.52 13.44
N SER A 288 -4.30 41.05 12.68
CA SER A 288 -2.91 40.98 13.15
C SER A 288 -2.37 42.37 13.47
N LYS A 289 -2.70 43.36 12.64
CA LYS A 289 -2.31 44.75 12.83
C LYS A 289 -2.98 45.37 14.06
N GLU A 290 -4.29 45.19 14.23
CA GLU A 290 -5.06 45.72 15.37
C GLU A 290 -4.56 45.15 16.70
N ILE A 291 -4.22 43.85 16.75
CA ILE A 291 -3.61 43.22 17.92
C ILE A 291 -2.28 43.90 18.26
N VAL A 292 -1.43 44.13 17.26
CA VAL A 292 -0.12 44.78 17.45
C VAL A 292 -0.30 46.23 17.91
N GLU A 293 -1.23 46.99 17.34
CA GLU A 293 -1.50 48.38 17.74
C GLU A 293 -2.08 48.46 19.15
N THR A 294 -3.02 47.57 19.49
CA THR A 294 -3.61 47.44 20.82
C THR A 294 -2.56 47.12 21.88
N ILE A 295 -1.68 46.15 21.61
CA ILE A 295 -0.57 45.79 22.50
C ILE A 295 0.43 46.95 22.68
N ASN A 296 0.69 47.69 21.60
CA ASN A 296 1.60 48.84 21.62
C ASN A 296 0.96 50.13 22.14
N SER A 297 -0.35 50.13 22.43
CA SER A 297 -1.03 51.26 23.06
C SER A 297 -0.36 51.60 24.39
N SER A 298 -0.25 52.90 24.70
CA SER A 298 0.45 53.36 25.90
C SER A 298 -0.04 52.74 27.21
N ASP A 299 -1.31 52.35 27.25
CA ASP A 299 -1.97 51.73 28.41
C ASP A 299 -1.58 50.24 28.56
N LEU A 300 -1.69 49.43 27.50
CA LEU A 300 -1.30 48.02 27.57
C LEU A 300 0.20 47.80 27.58
N LYS A 301 0.96 48.61 26.84
CA LYS A 301 2.42 48.56 26.83
C LYS A 301 3.01 48.73 28.24
N GLY A 302 2.52 49.71 29.00
CA GLY A 302 2.93 49.93 30.38
C GLY A 302 2.59 48.74 31.29
N LYS A 303 1.43 48.10 31.08
CA LYS A 303 1.02 46.92 31.85
C LYS A 303 1.84 45.68 31.52
N ILE A 304 2.21 45.49 30.26
CA ILE A 304 3.09 44.40 29.81
C ILE A 304 4.51 44.60 30.38
N GLU A 305 5.01 45.84 30.42
CA GLU A 305 6.29 46.15 31.08
C GLU A 305 6.24 45.89 32.59
N ASN A 306 5.15 46.27 33.27
CA ASN A 306 4.93 45.95 34.68
C ASN A 306 4.85 44.44 34.92
N LEU A 307 4.14 43.69 34.06
CA LEU A 307 4.06 42.24 34.11
C LEU A 307 5.46 41.60 33.97
N LYS A 308 6.31 42.13 33.08
CA LYS A 308 7.68 41.67 32.88
C LYS A 308 8.58 41.94 34.09
N LEU A 309 8.41 43.09 34.75
CA LEU A 309 9.11 43.43 35.98
C LEU A 309 8.67 42.50 37.14
N GLU A 310 7.37 42.31 37.32
CA GLU A 310 6.82 41.48 38.41
C GLU A 310 7.16 39.99 38.21
N ALA A 311 7.16 39.49 36.96
CA ALA A 311 7.63 38.16 36.62
C ALA A 311 9.11 37.95 36.97
N SER A 312 9.94 38.97 36.76
CA SER A 312 11.37 38.94 37.12
C SER A 312 11.59 38.94 38.65
N MET A 313 10.65 39.48 39.42
CA MET A 313 10.64 39.48 40.89
C MET A 313 10.10 38.16 41.48
N SER A 314 9.12 37.55 40.79
CA SER A 314 8.54 36.23 41.14
C SER A 314 9.57 35.09 41.06
N GLY A 315 10.49 35.13 40.09
CA GLY A 315 11.59 34.16 39.99
C GLY A 315 12.59 34.20 41.16
N LYS A 316 12.61 35.28 41.97
CA LYS A 316 13.51 35.46 43.12
C LYS A 316 12.84 35.33 44.48
N SER A 317 11.50 35.34 44.54
CA SER A 317 10.76 35.24 45.79
C SER A 317 9.47 34.45 45.62
N SER A 318 9.26 33.41 46.44
CA SER A 318 8.01 32.64 46.48
C SER A 318 6.91 33.41 47.26
N ASN A 319 6.78 34.71 47.01
CA ASN A 319 5.80 35.55 47.69
C ASN A 319 4.41 35.34 47.04
N PRO A 320 3.39 34.86 47.79
CA PRO A 320 2.04 34.65 47.26
C PRO A 320 1.39 35.95 46.75
N GLU A 321 1.78 37.11 47.29
CA GLU A 321 1.25 38.41 46.87
C GLU A 321 1.70 38.81 45.45
N VAL A 322 2.96 38.50 45.10
CA VAL A 322 3.54 38.73 43.76
C VAL A 322 2.85 37.82 42.73
N LYS A 323 2.51 36.59 43.10
CA LYS A 323 1.75 35.66 42.24
C LYS A 323 0.32 36.12 41.97
N SER A 324 -0.38 36.64 42.98
CA SER A 324 -1.74 37.20 42.80
C SER A 324 -1.72 38.39 41.85
N LYS A 325 -0.79 39.34 42.06
CA LYS A 325 -0.63 40.52 41.18
C LYS A 325 -0.28 40.15 39.75
N LEU A 326 0.53 39.10 39.56
CA LEU A 326 0.87 38.59 38.23
C LEU A 326 -0.35 38.03 37.49
N GLU A 327 -1.20 37.25 38.16
CA GLU A 327 -2.42 36.70 37.56
C GLU A 327 -3.46 37.80 37.29
N GLU A 328 -3.62 38.77 38.19
CA GLU A 328 -4.48 39.94 37.98
C GLU A 328 -4.05 40.74 36.74
N LEU A 329 -2.75 41.01 36.57
CA LEU A 329 -2.24 41.72 35.40
C LEU A 329 -2.41 40.92 34.10
N LYS A 330 -2.24 39.59 34.13
CA LYS A 330 -2.50 38.73 32.96
C LYS A 330 -3.96 38.80 32.55
N GLN A 331 -4.88 38.68 33.52
CA GLN A 331 -6.31 38.70 33.26
C GLN A 331 -6.75 40.07 32.72
N GLU A 332 -6.20 41.15 33.27
CA GLU A 332 -6.51 42.51 32.82
C GLU A 332 -5.98 42.80 31.41
N ILE A 333 -4.77 42.34 31.07
CA ILE A 333 -4.22 42.44 29.71
C ILE A 333 -5.10 41.64 28.73
N LYS A 334 -5.48 40.41 29.09
CA LYS A 334 -6.34 39.57 28.28
C LYS A 334 -7.71 40.21 28.03
N GLN A 335 -8.36 40.70 29.08
CA GLN A 335 -9.66 41.34 29.00
C GLN A 335 -9.64 42.57 28.08
N ARG A 336 -8.61 43.40 28.18
CA ARG A 336 -8.50 44.62 27.36
C ARG A 336 -8.23 44.33 25.90
N VAL A 337 -7.46 43.28 25.60
CA VAL A 337 -7.28 42.81 24.23
C VAL A 337 -8.62 42.26 23.68
N GLU A 338 -9.36 41.48 24.48
CA GLU A 338 -10.68 40.97 24.09
C GLU A 338 -11.70 42.10 23.86
N GLU A 339 -11.73 43.11 24.74
CA GLU A 339 -12.59 44.30 24.60
C GLU A 339 -12.25 45.11 23.35
N ALA A 340 -10.96 45.36 23.08
CA ALA A 340 -10.52 46.06 21.88
C ALA A 340 -10.94 45.32 20.60
N MET A 341 -10.69 44.01 20.54
CA MET A 341 -11.08 43.17 19.40
C MET A 341 -12.60 43.07 19.21
N SER A 342 -13.37 43.10 20.30
CA SER A 342 -14.84 43.05 20.26
C SER A 342 -15.48 44.40 19.94
N SER A 343 -14.79 45.51 20.24
CA SER A 343 -15.25 46.87 19.93
C SER A 343 -14.85 47.36 18.54
N SER A 344 -13.96 46.63 17.86
CA SER A 344 -13.46 46.96 16.54
C SER A 344 -14.47 46.57 15.45
N GLU A 345 -14.48 47.34 14.36
CA GLU A 345 -15.25 47.05 13.14
C GLU A 345 -14.89 45.69 12.52
N LEU A 346 -13.77 45.07 12.95
CA LEU A 346 -13.34 43.73 12.55
C LEU A 346 -14.35 42.63 12.90
N ALA A 347 -15.04 42.74 14.03
CA ALA A 347 -16.05 41.76 14.44
C ALA A 347 -17.25 41.78 13.48
N GLU A 348 -17.67 42.97 13.03
CA GLU A 348 -18.74 43.14 12.05
C GLU A 348 -18.31 42.63 10.67
N LYS A 349 -17.08 42.95 10.24
CA LYS A 349 -16.51 42.43 8.97
C LYS A 349 -16.45 40.90 8.93
N TYR A 350 -16.07 40.27 10.05
CA TYR A 350 -16.04 38.81 10.17
C TYR A 350 -17.44 38.20 10.00
N GLU A 351 -18.44 38.77 10.68
CA GLU A 351 -19.82 38.30 10.59
C GLU A 351 -20.39 38.48 9.17
N MET A 352 -20.09 39.59 8.50
CA MET A 352 -20.46 39.82 7.10
C MET A 352 -19.85 38.78 6.16
N LEU A 353 -18.56 38.46 6.31
CA LEU A 353 -17.89 37.42 5.50
C LEU A 353 -18.44 36.03 5.75
N MET A 354 -18.79 35.71 7.00
CA MET A 354 -19.45 34.45 7.35
C MET A 354 -20.82 34.31 6.68
N GLN A 355 -21.60 35.40 6.62
CA GLN A 355 -22.88 35.41 5.90
C GLN A 355 -22.68 35.27 4.38
N GLU A 356 -21.64 35.90 3.82
CA GLU A 356 -21.31 35.77 2.40
C GLU A 356 -20.87 34.34 2.03
N MET A 357 -20.08 33.68 2.89
CA MET A 357 -19.76 32.25 2.76
C MET A 357 -21.00 31.35 2.75
N VAL A 358 -21.93 31.60 3.68
CA VAL A 358 -23.18 30.83 3.77
C VAL A 358 -24.06 31.07 2.53
N ASN A 359 -24.12 32.31 2.05
CA ASN A 359 -24.87 32.65 0.84
C ASN A 359 -24.31 31.93 -0.40
N ILE A 360 -22.98 31.91 -0.58
CA ILE A 360 -22.32 31.16 -1.67
C ILE A 360 -22.62 29.66 -1.56
N LYS A 361 -22.53 29.08 -0.35
CA LYS A 361 -22.83 27.66 -0.11
C LYS A 361 -24.31 27.29 -0.30
N SER A 362 -25.22 28.24 -0.12
CA SER A 362 -26.67 28.01 -0.30
C SER A 362 -27.13 28.09 -1.76
N GLN A 363 -26.32 28.69 -2.64
CA GLN A 363 -26.61 28.82 -4.08
C GLN A 363 -25.97 27.72 -4.94
N GLY A 364 -25.05 26.91 -4.39
CA GLY A 364 -24.49 25.72 -5.05
C GLY A 364 -24.24 24.57 -4.06
N VAL A 365 -24.88 23.41 -4.29
CA VAL A 365 -24.62 22.12 -3.60
C VAL A 365 -23.97 21.21 -4.64
N SER A 366 -22.92 20.41 -4.43
CA SER A 366 -22.22 19.87 -3.25
C SER A 366 -20.78 19.55 -3.69
N LEU A 367 -19.79 19.78 -2.83
CA LEU A 367 -18.54 19.03 -2.84
C LEU A 367 -18.31 18.44 -1.44
N VAL A 368 -18.30 17.11 -1.39
CA VAL A 368 -17.67 16.29 -0.35
C VAL A 368 -16.19 16.18 -0.73
N ASP A 369 -15.27 16.33 0.21
CA ASP A 369 -14.51 15.25 0.87
C ASP A 369 -13.75 15.87 2.06
N GLU A 370 -13.39 15.20 3.16
CA GLU A 370 -13.52 13.85 3.72
C GLU A 370 -13.03 13.97 5.18
N GLU A 371 -13.64 13.27 6.13
CA GLU A 371 -13.00 12.24 6.98
C GLU A 371 -13.78 11.91 8.27
N GLU A 372 -13.94 10.59 8.43
CA GLU A 372 -14.09 9.78 9.65
C GLU A 372 -15.42 9.71 10.44
N ASN A 373 -16.12 8.60 10.16
CA ASN A 373 -16.45 7.50 11.10
C ASN A 373 -17.39 7.71 12.30
N SER A 374 -18.12 6.61 12.58
CA SER A 374 -18.82 6.23 13.82
C SER A 374 -20.34 6.45 13.88
N GLU A 375 -21.02 5.31 13.74
CA GLU A 375 -22.26 4.87 14.39
C GLU A 375 -22.88 5.78 15.47
N GLY A 376 -24.18 6.06 15.28
CA GLY A 376 -25.24 5.75 16.24
C GLY A 376 -25.36 6.57 17.53
N GLY A 377 -26.46 7.32 17.65
CA GLY A 377 -27.07 7.60 18.96
C GLY A 377 -27.55 9.03 19.21
N GLU A 378 -28.84 9.24 18.96
CA GLU A 378 -29.79 10.13 19.64
C GLU A 378 -29.33 11.52 20.17
N SER A 379 -29.95 12.53 19.54
CA SER A 379 -30.07 13.92 19.95
C SER A 379 -30.66 14.09 21.36
N LYS A 380 -29.97 14.88 22.21
CA LYS A 380 -30.59 15.92 23.05
C LYS A 380 -29.56 16.90 23.62
N HIS A 381 -29.71 18.16 23.20
CA HIS A 381 -29.41 19.43 23.87
C HIS A 381 -28.12 19.63 24.69
N GLY A 382 -27.29 20.56 24.18
CA GLY A 382 -26.92 21.79 24.89
C GLY A 382 -25.52 21.80 25.52
N PHE A 383 -24.62 22.65 24.99
CA PHE A 383 -23.35 23.13 25.60
C PHE A 383 -22.88 24.27 24.66
N SER A 384 -22.79 25.57 24.97
CA SER A 384 -22.09 26.30 26.04
C SER A 384 -20.64 25.86 26.21
N GLY A 385 -19.66 26.69 25.86
CA GLY A 385 -18.27 26.43 26.26
C GLY A 385 -17.21 27.05 25.36
N MET A 386 -16.68 28.19 25.82
CA MET A 386 -15.43 28.81 25.39
C MET A 386 -14.21 27.88 25.57
N GLY A 387 -13.17 28.15 24.77
CA GLY A 387 -11.78 27.77 25.01
C GLY A 387 -11.26 26.73 24.00
N ILE A 388 -10.02 26.74 23.51
CA ILE A 388 -8.78 27.42 23.89
C ILE A 388 -7.89 27.36 22.64
N ILE A 389 -7.32 28.48 22.17
CA ILE A 389 -6.22 28.48 21.20
C ILE A 389 -4.92 28.31 22.00
N ASN A 390 -4.27 27.16 21.83
CA ASN A 390 -2.89 26.93 22.24
C ASN A 390 -1.96 27.65 21.25
N MET A 391 -1.17 28.59 21.76
CA MET A 391 0.06 29.06 21.10
C MET A 391 1.23 28.39 21.80
N ASP A 392 1.88 27.44 21.12
CA ASP A 392 3.24 27.05 21.45
C ASP A 392 4.20 27.73 20.50
N ALA A 393 5.12 28.46 21.13
CA ALA A 393 6.28 29.09 20.56
C ALA A 393 7.42 28.09 20.44
N ASP A 394 8.25 28.24 19.40
CA ASP A 394 9.70 27.99 19.35
C ASP A 394 10.11 27.91 17.86
N HIS A 395 11.20 28.46 17.35
CA HIS A 395 12.33 29.19 17.92
C HIS A 395 13.01 29.92 16.75
N ASN A 396 13.22 31.23 16.87
CA ASN A 396 14.13 31.97 16.00
C ASN A 396 15.50 32.00 16.69
N ARG A 397 16.48 31.24 16.17
CA ARG A 397 17.90 31.38 16.49
C ARG A 397 18.69 31.49 15.19
N SER A 398 18.88 32.72 14.73
CA SER A 398 20.00 33.08 13.88
C SER A 398 20.27 34.58 13.99
N LEU A 399 21.55 34.88 14.22
CA LEU A 399 22.25 36.16 14.07
C LEU A 399 22.40 37.08 15.30
N ILE A 400 23.64 36.98 15.82
CA ILE A 400 24.49 37.91 16.58
C ILE A 400 24.29 37.96 18.09
#